data_AF-A0A7C3FKZ5-F1
#
_entry.id   AF-A0A7C3FKZ5-F1
#
_cell.length_a   1.000
_cell.length_b   1.000
_cell.length_c   1.000
_cell.angle_alpha   90.00
_cell.angle_beta   90.00
_cell.angle_gamma   90.00
#
_symmetry.space_group_name_H-M   'P 1'
#
loop_
_entity.id
_entity.type
_entity.pdbx_description
1 polymer ?
#
loop_
_entity_poly.entity_id
_entity_poly.type
_entity_poly.pdbx_seq_one_letter_code
_entity_poly.pdbx_strand_id
1 'polypeptide(L)'
;MMTRFLVAFPWIMHGLAHLSGFLASWSGGSFGFPERPWLFSSSVTLQTPVGKIFGLLWLIAGAGIVGSGIGFLIGKDWWPILAMISAGISLLVILPWWRAVPPGAWAGAVFDLLVLVVLQLPLKERFLAMVA
;
A
#
# COMPACT_ATOMS: atom_id res chain seq x y z
N MET A 1 7.10 21.22 10.53
CA MET A 1 8.03 20.64 9.52
C MET A 1 8.57 19.26 9.91
N MET A 2 9.13 19.06 11.11
CA MET A 2 9.61 17.74 11.59
C MET A 2 8.48 16.69 11.67
N THR A 3 7.31 17.08 12.18
CA THR A 3 6.07 16.25 12.23
C THR A 3 5.63 15.75 10.85
N ARG A 4 5.79 16.63 9.84
CA ARG A 4 5.91 16.37 8.39
C ARG A 4 6.44 14.99 8.06
N PHE A 5 7.72 14.86 8.38
CA PHE A 5 8.54 13.72 8.04
C PHE A 5 8.20 12.50 8.89
N LEU A 6 7.82 12.68 10.16
CA LEU A 6 7.39 11.56 11.01
C LEU A 6 6.17 10.82 10.45
N VAL A 7 5.27 11.53 9.77
CA VAL A 7 4.10 10.94 9.10
C VAL A 7 4.45 10.47 7.69
N ALA A 8 5.13 11.30 6.90
CA ALA A 8 5.42 10.98 5.50
C ALA A 8 6.41 9.82 5.34
N PHE A 9 7.36 9.67 6.26
CA PHE A 9 8.38 8.62 6.17
C PHE A 9 7.77 7.21 6.21
N PRO A 10 7.01 6.78 7.23
CA PRO A 10 6.40 5.45 7.24
C PRO A 10 5.43 5.26 6.07
N TRP A 11 4.74 6.32 5.66
CA TRP A 11 3.88 6.34 4.48
C TRP A 11 4.65 5.99 3.19
N ILE A 12 5.73 6.71 2.91
CA ILE A 12 6.56 6.50 1.72
C ILE A 12 7.23 5.13 1.78
N MET A 13 7.75 4.73 2.95
CA MET A 13 8.35 3.41 3.13
C MET A 13 7.34 2.28 2.88
N HIS A 14 6.09 2.44 3.31
CA HIS A 14 5.01 1.51 2.99
C HIS A 14 4.73 1.43 1.48
N GLY A 15 4.71 2.58 0.80
CA GLY A 15 4.58 2.63 -0.66
C GLY A 15 5.75 1.94 -1.38
N LEU A 16 6.98 2.12 -0.90
CA LEU A 16 8.16 1.43 -1.45
C LEU A 16 8.14 -0.07 -1.18
N ALA A 17 7.57 -0.51 -0.06
CA ALA A 17 7.46 -1.94 0.25
C ALA A 17 6.63 -2.71 -0.79
N HIS A 18 5.70 -2.05 -1.50
CA HIS A 18 4.93 -2.65 -2.58
C HIS A 18 5.78 -3.15 -3.77
N LEU A 19 7.00 -2.62 -3.93
CA LEU A 19 7.94 -3.10 -4.94
C LEU A 19 8.26 -4.59 -4.75
N SER A 20 8.30 -5.07 -3.51
CA SER A 20 8.53 -6.49 -3.22
C SER A 20 7.43 -7.38 -3.82
N GLY A 21 6.16 -6.97 -3.76
CA GLY A 21 5.04 -7.70 -4.34
C GLY A 21 5.06 -7.71 -5.88
N PHE A 22 5.40 -6.58 -6.49
CA PHE A 22 5.60 -6.50 -7.93
C PHE A 22 6.75 -7.41 -8.38
N LEU A 23 7.92 -7.31 -7.72
CA LEU A 23 9.10 -8.10 -8.05
C LEU A 23 8.84 -9.59 -7.84
N ALA A 24 8.15 -9.97 -6.76
CA ALA A 24 7.74 -11.34 -6.50
C ALA A 24 6.88 -11.91 -7.64
N SER A 25 5.99 -11.12 -8.26
CA SER A 25 5.20 -11.60 -9.40
C SER A 25 5.94 -11.62 -10.74
N TRP A 26 6.97 -10.79 -10.92
CA TRP A 26 7.56 -10.52 -12.25
C TRP A 26 9.00 -11.00 -12.46
N SER A 27 9.76 -11.30 -11.41
CA SER A 27 11.19 -11.63 -11.52
C SER A 27 11.56 -13.05 -11.11
N GLY A 28 10.59 -13.88 -10.70
CA GLY A 28 10.83 -15.27 -10.30
C GLY A 28 11.50 -15.45 -8.93
N GLY A 29 12.01 -14.38 -8.31
CA GLY A 29 12.47 -14.40 -6.93
C GLY A 29 11.33 -14.29 -5.91
N SER A 30 11.57 -14.69 -4.66
CA SER A 30 10.55 -14.69 -3.61
C SER A 30 10.32 -13.32 -2.96
N PHE A 31 11.36 -12.48 -2.81
CA PHE A 31 11.29 -11.15 -2.17
C PHE A 31 10.53 -11.13 -0.83
N GLY A 32 10.66 -12.19 -0.04
CA GLY A 32 9.97 -12.35 1.24
C GLY A 32 8.55 -12.93 1.16
N PHE A 33 8.03 -13.21 -0.04
CA PHE A 33 6.75 -13.89 -0.24
C PHE A 33 6.93 -15.40 -0.15
N PRO A 34 6.20 -16.11 0.72
CA PRO A 34 6.15 -17.55 0.71
C PRO A 34 5.48 -18.08 -0.57
N GLU A 35 5.94 -19.23 -1.06
CA GLU A 35 5.31 -19.95 -2.18
C GLU A 35 3.98 -20.55 -1.75
N ARG A 36 2.92 -19.74 -1.80
CA ARG A 36 1.57 -20.14 -1.42
C ARG A 36 0.56 -19.62 -2.44
N PRO A 37 -0.52 -20.39 -2.68
CA PRO A 37 -1.61 -19.91 -3.52
C PRO A 37 -2.38 -18.77 -2.84
N TRP A 38 -3.12 -18.01 -3.65
CA TRP A 38 -4.09 -17.05 -3.14
C TRP A 38 -5.29 -17.77 -2.47
N LEU A 39 -6.21 -17.02 -1.87
CA LEU A 39 -7.31 -17.57 -1.07
C LEU A 39 -8.34 -18.41 -1.87
N PHE A 40 -8.55 -18.11 -3.15
CA PHE A 40 -9.71 -18.63 -3.90
C PHE A 40 -9.43 -19.87 -4.74
N SER A 41 -8.17 -20.25 -4.94
CA SER A 41 -7.77 -21.43 -5.72
C SER A 41 -6.33 -21.83 -5.42
N SER A 42 -6.07 -23.14 -5.36
CA SER A 42 -4.71 -23.67 -5.23
C SER A 42 -3.84 -23.52 -6.49
N SER A 43 -4.45 -23.25 -7.65
CA SER A 43 -3.73 -23.13 -8.94
C SER A 43 -3.17 -21.73 -9.22
N VAL A 44 -3.54 -20.73 -8.42
CA VAL A 44 -3.15 -19.32 -8.64
C VAL A 44 -2.08 -18.92 -7.65
N THR A 45 -0.88 -18.68 -8.17
CA THR A 45 0.30 -18.18 -7.44
C THR A 45 0.78 -16.85 -8.01
N LEU A 46 1.72 -16.17 -7.35
CA LEU A 46 2.26 -14.88 -7.80
C LEU A 46 2.87 -14.93 -9.21
N GLN A 47 3.38 -16.09 -9.65
CA GLN A 47 3.99 -16.25 -10.98
C GLN A 47 2.97 -16.47 -12.10
N THR A 48 1.71 -16.75 -11.76
CA THR A 48 0.65 -16.96 -12.76
C THR A 48 0.26 -15.64 -13.44
N PRO A 49 -0.42 -15.66 -14.60
CA PRO A 49 -0.92 -14.44 -15.24
C PRO A 49 -1.76 -13.56 -14.29
N VAL A 50 -2.60 -14.18 -13.45
CA VAL A 50 -3.38 -13.46 -12.42
C VAL A 50 -2.44 -12.82 -11.39
N GLY A 51 -1.45 -13.57 -10.89
CA GLY A 51 -0.43 -13.03 -9.98
C GLY A 51 0.35 -11.85 -10.55
N LYS A 52 0.66 -11.87 -11.85
CA LYS A 52 1.31 -10.76 -12.57
C LYS A 52 0.44 -9.51 -12.68
N ILE A 53 -0.86 -9.68 -12.94
CA ILE A 53 -1.83 -8.57 -12.93
C ILE A 53 -1.89 -7.94 -11.53
N PHE A 54 -1.98 -8.76 -10.47
CA PHE A 54 -1.96 -8.26 -9.09
C PHE A 54 -0.62 -7.59 -8.75
N GLY A 55 0.50 -8.08 -9.27
CA GLY A 55 1.80 -7.43 -9.16
C GLY A 55 1.81 -6.01 -9.75
N LEU A 56 1.17 -5.80 -10.90
CA LEU A 56 1.01 -4.45 -11.48
C LEU A 56 0.11 -3.57 -10.63
N LEU A 57 -0.97 -4.12 -10.07
CA LEU A 57 -1.84 -3.38 -9.16
C LEU A 57 -1.12 -2.97 -7.88
N TRP A 58 -0.25 -3.83 -7.32
CA TRP A 58 0.64 -3.44 -6.22
C TRP A 58 1.58 -2.31 -6.61
N LEU A 59 2.16 -2.34 -7.82
CA LEU A 59 3.01 -1.25 -8.29
C LEU A 59 2.24 0.08 -8.41
N ILE A 60 1.02 0.04 -8.94
CA ILE A 60 0.13 1.21 -9.05
C ILE A 60 -0.22 1.76 -7.66
N ALA A 61 -0.59 0.88 -6.72
CA ALA A 61 -0.86 1.25 -5.34
C ALA A 61 0.38 1.88 -4.67
N GLY A 62 1.54 1.23 -4.80
CA GLY A 62 2.82 1.72 -4.27
C GLY A 62 3.19 3.10 -4.81
N ALA A 63 3.07 3.31 -6.12
CA ALA A 63 3.34 4.60 -6.76
C ALA A 63 2.41 5.71 -6.23
N GLY A 64 1.12 5.42 -6.04
CA GLY A 64 0.17 6.38 -5.50
C GLY A 64 0.34 6.63 -3.99
N ILE A 65 0.74 5.62 -3.20
CA ILE A 65 1.11 5.78 -1.79
C ILE A 65 2.36 6.66 -1.65
N VAL A 66 3.40 6.42 -2.45
CA VAL A 66 4.59 7.28 -2.47
C VAL A 66 4.22 8.69 -2.94
N GLY A 67 3.44 8.81 -4.02
CA GLY A 67 2.98 10.09 -4.56
C GLY A 67 2.18 10.90 -3.55
N SER A 68 1.27 10.26 -2.81
CA SER A 68 0.49 10.93 -1.75
C SER A 68 1.35 11.33 -0.56
N GLY A 69 2.32 10.52 -0.14
CA GLY A 69 3.30 10.90 0.88
C GLY A 69 4.13 12.12 0.47
N ILE A 70 4.57 12.19 -0.80
CA ILE A 70 5.26 13.36 -1.35
C ILE A 70 4.31 14.56 -1.39
N GLY A 71 3.10 14.41 -1.92
CA GLY A 71 2.09 15.47 -1.98
C GLY A 71 1.77 16.06 -0.61
N PHE A 72 1.72 15.21 0.42
CA PHE A 72 1.57 15.62 1.81
C PHE A 72 2.75 16.46 2.29
N LEU A 73 4.00 16.04 2.02
CA LEU A 73 5.20 16.80 2.38
C LEU A 73 5.21 18.19 1.75
N ILE A 74 4.86 18.30 0.47
CA ILE A 74 4.85 19.57 -0.27
C ILE A 74 3.52 20.34 -0.15
N GLY A 75 2.60 19.89 0.71
CA GLY A 75 1.36 20.60 1.04
C GLY A 75 0.35 20.71 -0.09
N LYS A 76 0.25 19.70 -0.96
CA LYS A 76 -0.67 19.70 -2.11
C LYS A 76 -2.03 19.12 -1.76
N ASP A 77 -3.10 19.82 -2.10
CA ASP A 77 -4.49 19.43 -1.84
C ASP A 77 -4.94 18.09 -2.45
N TRP A 78 -4.27 17.60 -3.49
CA TRP A 78 -4.56 16.30 -4.11
C TRP A 78 -4.04 15.09 -3.31
N TRP A 79 -3.18 15.28 -2.31
CA TRP A 79 -2.61 14.15 -1.57
C TRP A 79 -3.66 13.24 -0.89
N PRO A 80 -4.76 13.75 -0.28
CA PRO A 80 -5.73 12.90 0.41
C PRO A 80 -6.52 12.01 -0.55
N ILE A 81 -6.91 12.51 -1.72
CA ILE A 81 -7.68 11.70 -2.66
C ILE A 81 -6.82 10.58 -3.26
N LEU A 82 -5.56 10.90 -3.58
CA LEU A 82 -4.61 9.89 -4.04
C LEU A 82 -4.34 8.84 -2.97
N ALA A 83 -4.13 9.28 -1.72
CA ALA A 83 -3.98 8.41 -0.55
C ALA A 83 -5.11 7.38 -0.43
N MET A 84 -6.36 7.84 -0.46
CA MET A 84 -7.53 6.97 -0.33
C MET A 84 -7.67 5.98 -1.48
N ILE A 85 -7.47 6.43 -2.72
CA ILE A 85 -7.55 5.54 -3.90
C ILE A 85 -6.47 4.46 -3.81
N SER A 86 -5.23 4.84 -3.50
CA SER A 86 -4.12 3.90 -3.43
C SER A 86 -4.23 2.92 -2.27
N ALA A 87 -4.69 3.38 -1.10
CA ALA A 87 -5.01 2.52 0.04
C ALA A 87 -6.13 1.51 -0.29
N GLY A 88 -7.17 1.97 -1.01
CA GLY A 88 -8.24 1.11 -1.51
C GLY A 88 -7.72 0.01 -2.44
N ILE A 89 -6.88 0.37 -3.42
CA ILE A 89 -6.25 -0.60 -4.32
C ILE A 89 -5.37 -1.57 -3.54
N SER A 90 -4.52 -1.07 -2.62
CA SER A 90 -3.64 -1.90 -1.80
C SER A 90 -4.43 -2.97 -1.03
N LEU A 91 -5.53 -2.58 -0.36
CA LEU A 91 -6.41 -3.51 0.35
C LEU A 91 -7.07 -4.53 -0.58
N LEU A 92 -7.57 -4.10 -1.73
CA LEU A 92 -8.16 -5.00 -2.73
C LEU A 92 -7.14 -6.03 -3.24
N VAL A 93 -5.88 -5.62 -3.36
CA VAL A 93 -4.80 -6.49 -3.84
C VAL A 93 -4.34 -7.44 -2.75
N ILE A 94 -4.14 -7.00 -1.50
CA ILE A 94 -3.59 -7.86 -0.44
C ILE A 94 -4.58 -8.93 0.04
N LEU A 95 -5.89 -8.66 0.02
CA LEU A 95 -6.91 -9.56 0.55
C LEU A 95 -6.87 -10.96 -0.09
N PRO A 96 -6.85 -11.12 -1.43
CA PRO A 96 -6.68 -12.44 -2.05
C PRO A 96 -5.36 -13.14 -1.66
N TRP A 97 -4.30 -12.39 -1.36
CA TRP A 97 -2.98 -12.93 -1.04
C TRP A 97 -2.74 -13.07 0.47
N TRP A 98 -3.77 -13.00 1.32
CA TRP A 98 -3.61 -12.95 2.78
C TRP A 98 -2.72 -14.06 3.38
N ARG A 99 -2.72 -15.27 2.78
CA ARG A 99 -1.89 -16.41 3.21
C ARG A 99 -0.49 -16.44 2.60
N ALA A 100 -0.27 -15.65 1.55
CA ALA A 100 0.92 -15.63 0.70
C ALA A 100 1.75 -14.35 0.86
N VAL A 101 1.32 -13.39 1.67
CA VAL A 101 2.10 -12.17 1.98
C VAL A 101 2.98 -12.35 3.21
N PRO A 102 4.14 -11.65 3.29
CA PRO A 102 4.96 -11.62 4.50
C PRO A 102 4.23 -10.95 5.68
N PRO A 103 4.58 -11.26 6.94
CA PRO A 103 3.94 -10.65 8.12
C PRO A 103 3.94 -9.12 8.13
N GLY A 104 5.00 -8.50 7.58
CA GLY A 104 5.09 -7.03 7.46
C GLY A 104 4.00 -6.42 6.57
N ALA A 105 3.43 -7.18 5.63
CA ALA A 105 2.35 -6.71 4.76
C ALA A 105 1.04 -6.49 5.54
N TRP A 106 0.82 -7.19 6.65
CA TRP A 106 -0.35 -6.96 7.52
C TRP A 106 -0.31 -5.60 8.19
N ALA A 107 0.88 -5.13 8.60
CA ALA A 107 1.05 -3.77 9.12
C ALA A 107 0.70 -2.74 8.03
N GLY A 108 1.06 -3.01 6.78
CA GLY A 108 0.64 -2.22 5.62
C GLY A 108 -0.88 -2.17 5.44
N ALA A 109 -1.57 -3.31 5.49
CA ALA A 109 -3.04 -3.34 5.39
C ALA A 109 -3.71 -2.55 6.53
N VAL A 110 -3.19 -2.63 7.76
CA VAL A 110 -3.69 -1.82 8.87
C VAL A 110 -3.44 -0.34 8.62
N PHE A 111 -2.27 0.02 8.09
CA PHE A 111 -1.96 1.40 7.70
C PHE A 111 -2.95 1.93 6.66
N ASP A 112 -3.24 1.17 5.60
CA ASP A 112 -4.22 1.56 4.58
C ASP A 112 -5.63 1.74 5.15
N LEU A 113 -6.04 0.86 6.05
CA LEU A 113 -7.32 1.00 6.75
C LEU A 113 -7.37 2.28 7.58
N LEU A 114 -6.29 2.60 8.30
CA LEU A 114 -6.19 3.85 9.07
C LEU A 114 -6.25 5.08 8.16
N VAL A 115 -5.58 5.05 6.99
CA VAL A 115 -5.66 6.13 5.99
C VAL A 115 -7.11 6.35 5.55
N LEU A 116 -7.82 5.27 5.20
CA LEU A 116 -9.22 5.35 4.80
C LEU A 116 -10.13 5.90 5.91
N VAL A 117 -9.92 5.49 7.16
CA VAL A 117 -10.74 5.94 8.29
C VAL A 117 -10.42 7.40 8.65
N VAL A 118 -9.15 7.76 8.82
CA VAL A 118 -8.72 9.10 9.27
C VAL A 118 -9.11 10.18 8.26
N LEU A 119 -8.99 9.90 6.95
CA LEU A 119 -9.28 10.88 5.91
C LEU A 119 -10.77 11.08 5.63
N GLN A 120 -11.63 10.16 6.08
CA GLN A 120 -13.08 10.23 5.92
C GLN A 120 -13.80 10.79 7.16
N LEU A 121 -13.18 10.67 8.34
CA LEU A 121 -13.76 11.19 9.57
C LEU A 121 -13.58 12.72 9.67
N PRO A 122 -14.39 13.41 10.50
CA PRO A 122 -14.15 14.80 10.93
C PRO A 122 -12.78 15.00 11.59
N LEU A 123 -12.06 13.90 11.83
CA LEU A 123 -10.66 13.89 12.26
C LEU A 123 -9.69 14.41 11.20
N LYS A 124 -10.06 14.48 9.92
CA LYS A 124 -9.19 15.04 8.86
C LYS A 124 -8.70 16.44 9.23
N GLU A 125 -9.59 17.31 9.70
CA GLU A 125 -9.23 18.68 10.09
C GLU A 125 -8.31 18.70 11.31
N ARG A 126 -8.56 17.84 12.30
CA ARG A 126 -7.70 17.69 13.48
C ARG A 126 -6.33 17.12 13.12
N PHE A 127 -6.28 16.15 12.22
CA PHE A 127 -5.05 15.57 11.71
C PHE A 127 -4.23 16.62 10.96
N LEU A 128 -4.86 17.35 10.03
CA LEU A 128 -4.23 18.45 9.31
C LEU A 128 -3.72 19.53 10.26
N ALA A 129 -4.45 19.85 11.33
CA ALA A 129 -4.01 20.80 12.35
C ALA A 129 -2.80 20.31 13.17
N MET A 130 -2.71 19.01 13.48
CA MET A 130 -1.56 18.43 14.19
C MET A 130 -0.28 18.37 13.34
N VAL A 131 -0.43 18.27 12.02
CA VAL A 131 0.69 18.11 11.07
C VAL A 131 0.99 19.36 10.25
N ALA A 132 0.24 20.45 10.44
CA ALA A 132 0.53 21.76 9.87
C ALA A 132 1.90 22.26 10.33
#